data_AF-A0AAU7F9B8-F1
#
_entry.id   AF-A0AAU7F9B8-F1
#
_cell.length_a   1.000
_cell.length_b   1.000
_cell.length_c   1.000
_cell.angle_alpha   90.00
_cell.angle_beta   90.00
_cell.angle_gamma   90.00
#
_symmetry.space_group_name_H-M   'P 1'
#
loop_
_entity.id
_entity.type
_entity.pdbx_description
1 polymer ?
#
loop_
_entity_poly.entity_id
_entity_poly.type
_entity_poly.pdbx_seq_one_letter_code
_entity_poly.pdbx_strand_id
1 'polypeptide(L)'
;MAIQLLSLGVIGVRLLDRILTAKAIYPEELADQIVDEINQYLSRAPEAEKAMLFNLACEVHEALADRYGRVDAPQTRLDISQIMGLLVYRAKMTANQGR
;
A
#
# COMPACT_ATOMS: atom_id res chain seq x y z
N MET A 1 -9.69 4.39 -8.82
CA MET A 1 -8.35 5.03 -8.87
C MET A 1 -7.19 4.08 -8.51
N ALA A 2 -7.29 2.76 -8.79
CA ALA A 2 -6.17 1.81 -8.62
C ALA A 2 -4.94 2.12 -9.51
N ILE A 3 -5.12 2.97 -10.52
CA ILE A 3 -4.07 3.45 -11.44
C ILE A 3 -2.88 4.10 -10.69
N GLN A 4 -3.10 4.70 -9.52
CA GLN A 4 -2.04 5.32 -8.72
C GLN A 4 -1.05 4.28 -8.16
N LEU A 5 -1.52 3.09 -7.75
CA LEU A 5 -0.62 2.00 -7.33
C LEU A 5 0.29 1.59 -8.49
N LEU A 6 -0.27 1.42 -9.68
CA LEU A 6 0.48 1.04 -10.88
C LEU A 6 1.58 2.05 -11.27
N SER A 7 1.45 3.30 -10.83
CA SER A 7 2.49 4.33 -11.01
C SER A 7 3.77 4.07 -10.20
N LEU A 8 3.79 3.07 -9.33
CA LEU A 8 4.99 2.57 -8.65
C LEU A 8 5.70 1.46 -9.45
N GLY A 9 5.27 1.17 -10.67
CA GLY A 9 5.84 0.10 -11.49
C GLY A 9 5.60 -1.27 -10.87
N VAL A 10 6.63 -2.11 -10.84
CA VAL A 10 6.52 -3.52 -10.45
C VAL A 10 6.00 -3.70 -9.02
N ILE A 11 6.46 -2.89 -8.07
CA ILE A 11 5.96 -2.99 -6.69
C ILE A 11 4.47 -2.63 -6.61
N GLY A 12 4.04 -1.63 -7.37
CA GLY A 12 2.62 -1.26 -7.49
C GLY A 12 1.71 -2.40 -7.92
N VAL A 13 2.16 -3.18 -8.91
CA VAL A 13 1.44 -4.38 -9.38
C VAL A 13 1.39 -5.45 -8.28
N ARG A 14 2.51 -5.71 -7.59
CA ARG A 14 2.57 -6.71 -6.51
C ARG A 14 1.68 -6.33 -5.33
N LEU A 15 1.65 -5.05 -4.95
CA LEU A 15 0.76 -4.57 -3.89
C LEU A 15 -0.70 -4.71 -4.28
N LEU A 16 -1.07 -4.37 -5.52
CA LEU A 16 -2.43 -4.56 -6.01
C LEU A 16 -2.83 -6.05 -6.02
N ASP A 17 -1.96 -6.92 -6.54
CA ASP A 17 -2.18 -8.37 -6.53
C ASP A 17 -2.37 -8.89 -5.10
N ARG A 18 -1.50 -8.47 -4.16
CA ARG A 18 -1.61 -8.84 -2.75
C ARG A 18 -2.94 -8.39 -2.15
N ILE A 19 -3.35 -7.16 -2.39
CA ILE A 19 -4.64 -6.62 -1.90
C ILE A 19 -5.80 -7.46 -2.42
N LEU A 20 -5.79 -7.86 -3.69
CA LEU A 20 -6.92 -8.55 -4.29
C LEU A 20 -6.96 -10.06 -3.96
N THR A 21 -5.82 -10.67 -3.67
CA THR A 21 -5.72 -12.14 -3.58
C THR A 21 -5.33 -12.67 -2.19
N ALA A 22 -4.90 -11.81 -1.27
CA ALA A 22 -4.51 -12.23 0.07
C ALA A 22 -5.67 -12.92 0.81
N LYS A 23 -5.38 -14.04 1.46
CA LYS A 23 -6.32 -14.79 2.31
C LYS A 23 -6.53 -14.15 3.71
N ALA A 24 -6.32 -12.84 3.82
CA ALA A 24 -6.54 -12.11 5.06
C ALA A 24 -8.04 -11.84 5.29
N ILE A 25 -8.50 -12.05 6.52
CA ILE A 25 -9.88 -11.76 6.93
C ILE A 25 -9.91 -10.41 7.66
N TYR A 26 -8.85 -10.12 8.43
CA TYR A 26 -8.75 -8.93 9.24
C TYR A 26 -7.82 -7.89 8.61
N PRO A 27 -8.08 -6.59 8.87
CA PRO A 27 -7.26 -5.50 8.32
C PRO A 27 -5.78 -5.61 8.72
N GLU A 28 -5.50 -6.05 9.95
CA GLU A 28 -4.14 -6.19 10.49
C GLU A 28 -3.33 -7.21 9.69
N GLU A 29 -3.90 -8.39 9.45
CA GLU A 29 -3.27 -9.45 8.65
C GLU A 29 -2.97 -9.01 7.21
N LEU A 30 -3.86 -8.19 6.64
CA LEU A 30 -3.65 -7.64 5.32
C LEU A 30 -2.57 -6.56 5.33
N ALA A 31 -2.58 -5.69 6.34
CA ALA A 31 -1.58 -4.65 6.52
C ALA A 31 -0.19 -5.28 6.65
N ASP A 32 -0.02 -6.31 7.49
CA ASP A 32 1.23 -7.06 7.63
C ASP A 32 1.73 -7.57 6.28
N GLN A 33 0.86 -8.22 5.50
CA GLN A 33 1.24 -8.75 4.19
C GLN A 33 1.62 -7.67 3.17
N ILE A 34 0.98 -6.51 3.23
CA ILE A 34 1.31 -5.35 2.38
C ILE A 34 2.66 -4.77 2.81
N VAL A 35 2.89 -4.61 4.11
CA VAL A 35 4.12 -4.08 4.68
C VAL A 35 5.30 -5.01 4.41
N ASP A 36 5.12 -6.33 4.50
CA ASP A 36 6.13 -7.32 4.12
C ASP A 36 6.53 -7.18 2.64
N GLU A 37 5.56 -6.97 1.76
CA GLU A 37 5.78 -6.78 0.34
C GLU A 37 6.56 -5.48 0.06
N ILE A 38 6.22 -4.40 0.77
CA ILE A 38 6.97 -3.14 0.73
C ILE A 38 8.40 -3.34 1.25
N ASN A 39 8.59 -3.99 2.39
CA ASN A 39 9.89 -4.20 3.02
C ASN A 39 10.82 -5.06 2.14
N GLN A 40 10.28 -6.10 1.50
CA GLN A 40 11.01 -6.91 0.53
C GLN A 40 11.54 -6.04 -0.62
N TYR A 41 10.72 -5.12 -1.12
CA TYR A 41 11.12 -4.20 -2.19
C TYR A 41 12.07 -3.09 -1.72
N LEU A 42 11.89 -2.59 -0.49
CA LEU A 42 12.65 -1.48 0.09
C LEU A 42 14.17 -1.76 0.10
N SER A 43 14.57 -3.01 0.30
CA SER A 43 15.97 -3.45 0.22
C SER A 43 16.63 -3.22 -1.15
N ARG A 44 15.82 -3.15 -2.22
CA ARG A 44 16.25 -3.01 -3.62
C ARG A 44 15.88 -1.65 -4.21
N ALA A 45 15.12 -0.84 -3.48
CA ALA A 45 14.62 0.43 -3.96
C ALA A 45 15.74 1.50 -4.01
N PRO A 46 15.71 2.40 -5.01
CA PRO A 46 16.57 3.59 -5.03
C PRO A 46 16.36 4.45 -3.78
N GLU A 47 17.40 5.15 -3.31
CA GLU A 47 17.34 6.06 -2.15
C GLU A 47 16.14 7.01 -2.19
N ALA A 48 15.86 7.59 -3.37
CA ALA A 48 14.75 8.51 -3.57
C ALA A 48 13.36 7.90 -3.31
N GLU A 49 13.21 6.58 -3.44
CA GLU A 49 11.94 5.87 -3.23
C GLU A 49 11.83 5.28 -1.82
N LYS A 50 12.95 5.02 -1.13
CA LYS A 50 12.95 4.40 0.21
C LYS A 50 12.15 5.20 1.22
N ALA A 51 12.32 6.52 1.24
CA ALA A 51 11.58 7.39 2.17
C ALA A 51 10.06 7.32 1.93
N MET A 52 9.65 7.34 0.66
CA MET A 52 8.24 7.22 0.29
C MET A 52 7.67 5.85 0.68
N LEU A 53 8.40 4.76 0.40
CA LEU A 53 7.98 3.39 0.71
C LEU A 53 7.92 3.15 2.23
N PHE A 54 8.85 3.71 2.99
CA PHE A 54 8.84 3.63 4.45
C PHE A 54 7.60 4.31 5.03
N ASN A 55 7.32 5.55 4.61
CA ASN A 55 6.11 6.26 5.06
C ASN A 55 4.84 5.51 4.67
N LEU A 56 4.79 4.94 3.46
CA LEU A 56 3.67 4.11 3.03
C LEU A 56 3.49 2.90 3.95
N ALA A 57 4.56 2.20 4.32
CA ALA A 57 4.48 1.06 5.23
C ALA A 57 3.92 1.45 6.61
N CYS A 58 4.28 2.62 7.14
CA CYS A 58 3.72 3.12 8.40
C CYS A 58 2.22 3.45 8.28
N GLU A 59 1.81 4.14 7.21
CA GLU A 59 0.42 4.60 7.03
C GLU A 59 -0.56 3.45 6.74
N VAL A 60 -0.10 2.33 6.19
CA VAL A 60 -0.96 1.18 5.82
C VAL A 60 -1.72 0.65 7.03
N HIS A 61 -1.05 0.45 8.16
CA HIS A 61 -1.69 -0.11 9.36
C HIS A 61 -2.81 0.80 9.86
N GLU A 62 -2.53 2.10 10.03
CA GLU A 62 -3.51 3.08 10.48
C GLU A 62 -4.69 3.18 9.51
N ALA A 63 -4.41 3.27 8.22
CA ALA A 63 -5.44 3.42 7.20
C ALA A 63 -6.40 2.22 7.11
N LEU A 64 -5.90 1.00 7.35
CA LEU A 64 -6.70 -0.22 7.30
C LEU A 64 -7.43 -0.46 8.63
N ALA A 65 -6.78 -0.27 9.77
CA ALA A 65 -7.36 -0.51 11.10
C ALA A 65 -8.52 0.46 11.41
N ASP A 66 -8.38 1.74 11.05
CA ASP A 66 -9.40 2.74 11.38
C ASP A 66 -10.71 2.60 10.57
N ARG A 67 -10.64 1.96 9.40
CA ARG A 67 -11.73 2.01 8.39
C ARG A 67 -12.45 0.69 8.19
N TYR A 68 -11.84 -0.43 8.57
CA TYR A 68 -12.36 -1.75 8.23
C TYR A 68 -12.37 -2.66 9.44
N GLY A 69 -13.49 -3.33 9.69
CA GLY A 69 -13.54 -4.45 10.66
C GLY A 69 -13.18 -5.80 10.04
N ARG A 70 -13.38 -5.94 8.72
CA ARG A 70 -13.07 -7.14 7.93
C ARG A 70 -12.71 -6.72 6.51
N VAL A 71 -11.89 -7.53 5.85
CA VAL A 71 -11.38 -7.25 4.50
C VAL A 71 -11.59 -8.39 3.51
N ASP A 72 -12.19 -9.51 3.89
CA ASP A 72 -12.36 -10.70 3.02
C ASP A 72 -13.34 -10.52 1.85
N ALA A 73 -14.19 -9.49 1.88
CA ALA A 73 -15.13 -9.24 0.80
C ALA A 73 -14.45 -8.60 -0.43
N PRO A 74 -14.76 -9.05 -1.66
CA PRO A 74 -14.16 -8.49 -2.89
C PRO A 74 -14.37 -6.98 -3.05
N GLN A 75 -15.55 -6.46 -2.68
CA GLN A 75 -15.82 -5.02 -2.74
C GLN A 75 -14.89 -4.25 -1.79
N THR A 76 -14.71 -4.75 -0.57
CA THR A 76 -13.80 -4.15 0.40
C THR A 76 -12.36 -4.14 -0.11
N ARG A 77 -11.91 -5.21 -0.78
CA ARG A 77 -10.58 -5.24 -1.43
C ARG A 77 -10.43 -4.19 -2.51
N LEU A 78 -11.46 -3.99 -3.33
CA LEU A 78 -11.45 -2.93 -4.34
C LEU A 78 -11.38 -1.55 -3.67
N ASP A 79 -12.11 -1.31 -2.60
CA ASP A 79 -12.07 -0.04 -1.88
C ASP A 79 -10.69 0.22 -1.24
N ILE A 80 -10.10 -0.82 -0.63
CA ILE A 80 -8.73 -0.77 -0.08
C ILE A 80 -7.74 -0.43 -1.18
N SER A 81 -7.86 -1.02 -2.38
CA SER A 81 -6.98 -0.69 -3.51
C SER A 81 -7.05 0.80 -3.90
N GLN A 82 -8.21 1.44 -3.74
CA GLN A 82 -8.38 2.86 -4.01
C GLN A 82 -7.76 3.72 -2.91
N ILE A 83 -7.94 3.36 -1.65
CA ILE A 83 -7.30 4.04 -0.51
C ILE A 83 -5.79 3.94 -0.62
N MET A 84 -5.26 2.76 -0.90
CA MET A 84 -3.83 2.55 -1.13
C MET A 84 -3.30 3.42 -2.26
N GLY A 85 -4.05 3.56 -3.36
CA GLY A 85 -3.73 4.50 -4.42
C GLY A 85 -3.65 5.97 -3.95
N LEU A 86 -4.51 6.38 -3.02
CA LEU A 86 -4.48 7.72 -2.43
C LEU A 86 -3.27 7.92 -1.49
N LEU A 87 -2.93 6.91 -0.68
CA LEU A 87 -1.74 6.97 0.20
C LEU A 87 -0.47 7.11 -0.63
N VAL A 88 -0.33 6.32 -1.70
CA VAL A 88 0.78 6.42 -2.64
C VAL A 88 0.86 7.81 -3.29
N TYR A 89 -0.27 8.36 -3.71
CA TYR A 89 -0.31 9.72 -4.28
C TYR A 89 0.18 10.76 -3.27
N ARG A 90 -0.26 10.68 -2.01
CA ARG A 90 0.18 11.59 -0.94
C ARG A 90 1.65 11.45 -0.65
N ALA A 91 2.15 10.23 -0.50
CA ALA A 91 3.56 9.96 -0.24
C ALA A 91 4.46 10.54 -1.36
N LYS A 92 4.03 10.44 -2.62
CA LYS A 92 4.73 11.07 -3.77
C LYS A 92 4.74 12.60 -3.70
N MET A 93 3.62 13.22 -3.34
CA MET A 93 3.52 14.68 -3.22
C MET A 93 4.44 15.21 -2.10
N THR A 94 4.47 14.53 -0.95
CA THR A 94 5.35 14.90 0.17
C THR A 94 6.82 14.72 -0.17
N ALA A 95 7.20 13.62 -0.85
CA ALA A 95 8.57 13.39 -1.29
C ALA A 95 9.07 14.45 -2.28
N ASN A 96 8.19 14.97 -3.14
CA ASN A 96 8.53 16.01 -4.12
C ASN A 96 8.61 17.43 -3.52
N GLN A 97 7.97 17.69 -2.37
CA GLN A 97 8.04 18.99 -1.69
C GLN A 97 9.28 19.15 -0.80
N GLY A 98 10.02 18.06 -0.53
CA GLY A 98 11.28 18.07 0.22
C GLY A 98 12.54 18.28 -0.62
N ARG A 99 12.40 18.66 -1.89
CA ARG A 99 13.49 19.02 -2.83
C ARG A 99 13.47 20.51 -3.14
#